data_AF-A0A285X0X5-F1
#
_entry.id   AF-A0A285X0X5-F1
#
_cell.length_a   1.000
_cell.length_b   1.000
_cell.length_c   1.000
_cell.angle_alpha   90.00
_cell.angle_beta   90.00
_cell.angle_gamma   90.00
#
_symmetry.space_group_name_H-M   'P 1'
#
loop_
_entity.id
_entity.type
_entity.pdbx_description
1 polymer ?
#
loop_
_entity_poly.entity_id
_entity_poly.type
_entity_poly.pdbx_seq_one_letter_code
_entity_poly.pdbx_strand_id
1 'polypeptide(L)'
;MRKEKLESMPLYKKALEILNIVDRIVQLVPEENEFTTTIAQNMYADALQLAPKIAGAEGVDLYDIKMENAAIIRKCAREIYVGCNGFLIEGFKEVEYLEMLREEIEKFRILFAEWVKTFDQWNYIIDRWGLFNPPGVNYDDKDPDDDIPFDNPFDEED
;
A
#
# COMPACT_ATOMS: atom_id res chain seq x y z
N MET A 1 4.61 10.29 13.33
CA MET A 1 3.47 11.14 12.90
C MET A 1 2.34 11.15 13.94
N ARG A 2 1.64 12.27 14.16
CA ARG A 2 0.42 12.31 15.03
C ARG A 2 -0.78 11.67 14.32
N LYS A 3 -1.54 10.83 15.01
CA LYS A 3 -2.73 10.11 14.49
C LYS A 3 -3.71 11.01 13.72
N GLU A 4 -3.99 12.19 14.25
CA GLU A 4 -4.89 13.17 13.63
C GLU A 4 -4.42 13.63 12.24
N LYS A 5 -3.10 13.74 12.02
CA LYS A 5 -2.53 14.10 10.72
C LYS A 5 -2.82 12.98 9.70
N LEU A 6 -2.58 11.72 10.08
CA LEU A 6 -2.87 10.57 9.23
C LEU A 6 -4.35 10.48 8.85
N GLU A 7 -5.23 10.57 9.84
CA GLU A 7 -6.68 10.48 9.63
C GLU A 7 -7.21 11.65 8.78
N SER A 8 -6.48 12.76 8.71
CA SER A 8 -6.82 13.88 7.83
C SER A 8 -6.39 13.69 6.37
N MET A 9 -5.43 12.79 6.08
CA MET A 9 -4.87 12.60 4.74
C MET A 9 -5.94 12.10 3.75
N PRO A 10 -6.12 12.78 2.60
CA PRO A 10 -7.07 12.34 1.58
C PRO A 10 -6.82 10.91 1.10
N LEU A 11 -5.55 10.53 0.91
CA LEU A 11 -5.17 9.18 0.49
C LEU A 11 -5.60 8.11 1.51
N TYR A 12 -5.40 8.39 2.80
CA TYR A 12 -5.75 7.48 3.88
C TYR A 12 -7.27 7.28 3.98
N LYS A 13 -8.04 8.38 3.92
CA LYS A 13 -9.51 8.32 3.88
C LYS A 13 -10.01 7.51 2.69
N LYS A 14 -9.41 7.72 1.51
CA LYS A 14 -9.77 7.00 0.30
C LYS A 14 -9.48 5.50 0.41
N ALA A 15 -8.39 5.09 1.07
CA ALA A 15 -8.12 3.69 1.35
C ALA A 15 -9.23 3.04 2.21
N LEU A 16 -9.73 3.75 3.22
CA LEU A 16 -10.83 3.27 4.07
C LEU A 16 -12.16 3.20 3.30
N GLU A 17 -12.43 4.16 2.41
CA GLU A 17 -13.60 4.13 1.52
C GLU A 17 -13.55 2.91 0.60
N ILE A 18 -12.40 2.60 0.00
CA ILE A 18 -12.21 1.39 -0.81
C ILE A 18 -12.48 0.12 0.01
N LEU A 19 -11.94 0.02 1.23
CA LEU A 19 -12.20 -1.13 2.10
C LEU A 19 -13.69 -1.31 2.39
N ASN A 20 -14.40 -0.21 2.67
CA ASN A 20 -15.84 -0.27 2.90
C ASN A 20 -16.61 -0.74 1.67
N ILE A 21 -16.26 -0.29 0.47
CA ILE A 21 -16.92 -0.74 -0.77
C ILE A 21 -16.65 -2.22 -1.01
N VAL A 22 -15.40 -2.67 -0.81
CA VAL A 22 -15.03 -4.08 -0.99
C VAL A 22 -15.75 -4.98 0.03
N ASP A 23 -15.87 -4.56 1.30
CA ASP A 23 -16.65 -5.28 2.32
C ASP A 23 -18.13 -5.43 1.91
N ARG A 24 -18.73 -4.38 1.32
CA ARG A 24 -20.09 -4.47 0.77
C ARG A 24 -20.19 -5.46 -0.38
N ILE A 25 -19.21 -5.48 -1.28
CA ILE A 25 -19.19 -6.48 -2.36
C ILE A 25 -19.14 -7.89 -1.78
N VAL A 26 -18.25 -8.15 -0.81
CA VAL A 26 -18.15 -9.46 -0.13
C VAL A 26 -19.50 -9.89 0.44
N GLN A 27 -20.25 -8.99 1.08
CA GLN A 27 -21.58 -9.27 1.65
C GLN A 27 -22.64 -9.57 0.58
N LEU A 28 -22.46 -9.12 -0.65
CA LEU A 28 -23.39 -9.31 -1.77
C LEU A 28 -23.07 -10.54 -2.62
N VAL A 29 -21.88 -11.14 -2.46
CA VAL A 29 -21.49 -12.34 -3.20
C VAL A 29 -22.27 -13.55 -2.67
N PRO A 30 -22.96 -14.32 -3.54
CA PRO A 30 -23.59 -15.57 -3.14
C PRO A 30 -22.54 -16.60 -2.71
N GLU A 31 -22.67 -17.15 -1.50
CA GLU A 31 -21.69 -18.08 -0.91
C GLU A 31 -21.48 -19.34 -1.78
N GLU A 32 -22.51 -19.77 -2.51
CA GLU A 32 -22.47 -20.93 -3.41
C GLU A 32 -21.60 -20.74 -4.65
N ASN A 33 -21.23 -19.50 -5.03
CA ASN A 33 -20.33 -19.24 -6.14
C ASN A 33 -18.89 -19.14 -5.63
N GLU A 34 -18.23 -20.30 -5.50
CA GLU A 34 -16.86 -20.43 -5.00
C GLU A 34 -15.84 -19.50 -5.69
N PHE A 35 -16.00 -19.28 -7.00
CA PHE A 35 -15.09 -18.44 -7.76
C PHE A 35 -15.22 -16.97 -7.38
N THR A 36 -16.44 -16.42 -7.41
CA THR A 36 -16.67 -15.02 -6.99
C THR A 36 -16.39 -14.81 -5.52
N THR A 37 -16.66 -15.81 -4.66
CA THR A 37 -16.30 -15.77 -3.23
C THR A 37 -14.80 -15.66 -3.05
N THR A 38 -14.02 -16.47 -3.78
CA THR A 38 -12.55 -16.41 -3.74
C THR A 38 -12.03 -15.04 -4.18
N ILE A 39 -12.57 -14.48 -5.27
CA ILE A 39 -12.20 -13.14 -5.74
C ILE A 39 -12.54 -12.09 -4.67
N ALA A 40 -13.74 -12.13 -4.09
CA ALA A 40 -14.18 -11.18 -3.09
C ALA A 40 -13.24 -11.18 -1.87
N GLN A 41 -12.88 -12.37 -1.38
CA GLN A 41 -11.98 -12.51 -0.24
C GLN A 41 -10.57 -12.02 -0.56
N ASN A 42 -10.05 -12.27 -1.76
CA ASN A 42 -8.76 -11.73 -2.19
C ASN A 42 -8.79 -10.20 -2.25
N MET A 43 -9.83 -9.62 -2.86
CA MET A 43 -10.00 -8.16 -2.91
C MET A 43 -10.09 -7.55 -1.51
N TYR A 44 -10.79 -8.22 -0.58
CA TYR A 44 -10.90 -7.76 0.80
C TYR A 44 -9.55 -7.80 1.53
N ALA A 45 -8.79 -8.88 1.36
CA ALA A 45 -7.44 -8.99 1.90
C ALA A 45 -6.50 -7.89 1.36
N ASP A 46 -6.59 -7.57 0.06
CA ASP A 46 -5.83 -6.49 -0.56
C ASP A 46 -6.26 -5.11 -0.04
N ALA A 47 -7.57 -4.88 0.12
CA ALA A 47 -8.10 -3.62 0.64
C ALA A 47 -7.65 -3.36 2.08
N LEU A 48 -7.56 -4.42 2.90
CA LEU A 48 -7.03 -4.36 4.27
C LEU A 48 -5.57 -3.93 4.34
N GLN A 49 -4.80 -4.05 3.25
CA GLN A 49 -3.39 -3.61 3.23
C GLN A 49 -3.23 -2.10 2.99
N LEU A 50 -4.18 -1.43 2.34
CA LEU A 50 -3.98 -0.06 1.84
C LEU A 50 -3.70 0.94 2.98
N ALA A 51 -4.61 1.06 3.94
CA ALA A 51 -4.49 2.03 5.03
C ALA A 51 -3.30 1.74 5.98
N PRO A 52 -3.04 0.49 6.42
CA PRO A 52 -1.87 0.18 7.24
C PRO A 52 -0.55 0.50 6.56
N LYS A 53 -0.42 0.26 5.25
CA LYS A 53 0.83 0.55 4.52
C LYS A 53 1.06 2.05 4.33
N ILE A 54 -0.01 2.85 4.16
CA ILE A 54 0.09 4.32 4.20
C ILE A 54 0.57 4.77 5.57
N ALA A 55 -0.02 4.23 6.65
CA ALA A 55 0.36 4.56 8.02
C ALA A 55 1.83 4.20 8.32
N GLY A 56 2.28 3.04 7.85
CA GLY A 56 3.67 2.57 7.99
C GLY A 56 4.66 3.49 7.28
N ALA A 57 4.37 3.86 6.02
CA ALA A 57 5.20 4.78 5.25
C ALA A 57 5.28 6.19 5.87
N GLU A 58 4.19 6.71 6.43
CA GLU A 58 4.19 8.00 7.15
C GLU A 58 4.79 7.93 8.57
N GLY A 59 5.03 6.71 9.07
CA GLY A 59 5.62 6.45 10.38
C GLY A 59 7.15 6.50 10.37
N VAL A 60 7.77 6.46 9.20
CA VAL A 60 9.21 6.40 8.97
C VAL A 60 9.64 7.49 8.00
N ASP A 61 10.91 7.87 8.00
CA ASP A 61 11.42 8.86 7.04
C ASP A 61 12.24 8.24 5.90
N LEU A 62 12.72 7.00 6.06
CA LEU A 62 13.53 6.26 5.10
C LEU A 62 12.79 5.95 3.80
N TYR A 63 13.41 6.31 2.68
CA TYR A 63 12.88 6.21 1.32
C TYR A 63 12.64 4.77 0.88
N ASP A 64 13.60 3.88 1.11
CA ASP A 64 13.52 2.46 0.77
C ASP A 64 12.30 1.80 1.42
N ILE A 65 12.09 2.04 2.72
CA ILE A 65 10.93 1.55 3.47
C ILE A 65 9.62 2.19 2.97
N LYS A 66 9.62 3.50 2.68
CA LYS A 66 8.45 4.19 2.11
C LYS A 66 8.07 3.61 0.74
N MET A 67 9.07 3.33 -0.10
CA MET A 67 8.88 2.76 -1.43
C MET A 67 8.41 1.30 -1.37
N GLU A 68 8.91 0.49 -0.43
CA GLU A 68 8.41 -0.86 -0.19
C GLU A 68 6.91 -0.85 0.14
N ASN A 69 6.49 0.01 1.07
CA ASN A 69 5.08 0.20 1.40
C ASN A 69 4.26 0.67 0.19
N ALA A 70 4.79 1.63 -0.58
CA ALA A 70 4.16 2.13 -1.80
C ALA A 70 3.99 1.04 -2.87
N ALA A 71 4.96 0.13 -3.00
CA ALA A 71 4.88 -1.00 -3.92
C ALA A 71 3.74 -1.97 -3.53
N ILE A 72 3.58 -2.27 -2.24
CA ILE A 72 2.48 -3.10 -1.73
C ILE A 72 1.13 -2.43 -1.97
N ILE A 73 1.01 -1.13 -1.66
CA ILE A 73 -0.22 -0.35 -1.91
C ILE A 73 -0.61 -0.43 -3.39
N ARG A 74 0.34 -0.20 -4.30
CA ARG A 74 0.11 -0.26 -5.75
C ARG A 74 -0.32 -1.66 -6.20
N LYS A 75 0.33 -2.71 -5.69
CA LYS A 75 -0.05 -4.11 -5.98
C LYS A 75 -1.50 -4.37 -5.59
N CYS A 76 -1.85 -4.12 -4.33
CA CYS A 76 -3.18 -4.37 -3.79
C CYS A 76 -4.25 -3.54 -4.52
N ALA A 77 -4.03 -2.24 -4.74
CA ALA A 77 -4.99 -1.42 -5.48
C ALA A 77 -5.23 -1.94 -6.92
N ARG A 78 -4.17 -2.43 -7.59
CA ARG A 78 -4.28 -3.04 -8.92
C ARG A 78 -5.03 -4.37 -8.88
N GLU A 79 -4.78 -5.22 -7.89
CA GLU A 79 -5.45 -6.50 -7.74
C GLU A 79 -6.95 -6.33 -7.46
N ILE A 80 -7.34 -5.35 -6.63
CA ILE A 80 -8.75 -5.00 -6.41
C ILE A 80 -9.42 -4.58 -7.74
N TYR A 81 -8.74 -3.73 -8.53
CA TYR A 81 -9.26 -3.30 -9.83
C TYR A 81 -9.43 -4.48 -10.81
N VAL A 82 -8.44 -5.38 -10.86
CA VAL A 82 -8.47 -6.56 -11.73
C VAL A 82 -9.55 -7.55 -11.26
N GLY A 83 -9.74 -7.73 -9.95
CA GLY A 83 -10.77 -8.59 -9.37
C GLY A 83 -12.18 -8.24 -9.84
N CYS A 84 -12.46 -6.95 -10.07
CA CYS A 84 -13.73 -6.50 -10.65
C CYS A 84 -14.03 -7.15 -12.02
N ASN A 85 -13.01 -7.49 -12.82
CA ASN A 85 -13.23 -8.20 -14.09
C ASN A 85 -13.73 -9.62 -13.89
N GLY A 86 -13.26 -10.31 -12.85
CA GLY A 86 -13.68 -11.68 -12.55
C GLY A 86 -15.17 -11.76 -12.22
N PHE A 87 -15.70 -10.76 -11.50
CA PHE A 87 -17.14 -10.65 -11.25
C PHE A 87 -17.97 -10.44 -12.52
N LEU A 88 -17.48 -9.62 -13.46
CA LEU A 88 -18.18 -9.38 -14.72
C LEU A 88 -18.25 -10.64 -15.60
N ILE A 89 -17.19 -11.45 -15.60
CA ILE A 89 -17.12 -12.71 -16.35
C ILE A 89 -18.18 -13.71 -15.84
N GLU A 90 -18.39 -13.76 -14.52
CA GLU A 90 -19.40 -14.63 -13.89
C GLU A 90 -20.83 -14.05 -13.91
N GLY A 91 -21.04 -12.90 -14.57
CA GLY A 91 -22.37 -12.30 -14.67
C GLY A 91 -22.92 -11.77 -13.34
N PHE A 92 -22.03 -11.29 -12.45
CA PHE A 92 -22.44 -10.68 -11.19
C PHE A 92 -23.38 -9.49 -11.44
N LYS A 93 -24.49 -9.45 -10.69
CA LYS A 93 -25.62 -8.55 -10.99
C LYS A 93 -25.42 -7.13 -10.47
N GLU A 94 -24.64 -6.96 -9.40
CA GLU A 94 -24.43 -5.69 -8.72
C GLU A 94 -23.30 -4.87 -9.40
N VAL A 95 -23.46 -4.62 -10.71
CA VAL A 95 -22.43 -3.99 -11.56
C VAL A 95 -22.13 -2.55 -11.11
N GLU A 96 -23.13 -1.83 -10.61
CA GLU A 96 -22.98 -0.45 -10.12
C GLU A 96 -21.95 -0.36 -8.98
N TYR A 97 -21.88 -1.36 -8.09
CA TYR A 97 -20.88 -1.41 -7.03
C TYR A 97 -19.46 -1.65 -7.58
N LEU A 98 -19.33 -2.46 -8.64
CA LEU A 98 -18.03 -2.68 -9.30
C LEU A 98 -17.55 -1.42 -10.03
N GLU A 99 -18.46 -0.70 -10.69
CA GLU A 99 -18.14 0.56 -11.35
C GLU A 99 -17.74 1.65 -10.34
N MET A 100 -18.49 1.78 -9.25
CA MET A 100 -18.14 2.67 -8.14
C MET A 100 -16.76 2.34 -7.58
N LEU A 101 -16.46 1.07 -7.32
CA LEU A 101 -15.17 0.65 -6.81
C LEU A 101 -14.02 1.03 -7.77
N ARG A 102 -14.19 0.82 -9.08
CA ARG A 102 -13.19 1.21 -10.08
C ARG A 102 -12.94 2.72 -10.10
N GLU A 103 -13.99 3.52 -10.01
CA GLU A 103 -13.87 4.97 -9.95
C GLU A 103 -13.11 5.42 -8.70
N GLU A 104 -13.41 4.82 -7.55
CA GLU A 104 -12.72 5.13 -6.30
C GLU A 104 -11.25 4.70 -6.30
N ILE A 105 -10.92 3.58 -6.95
CA ILE A 105 -9.51 3.18 -7.17
C ILE A 105 -8.79 4.17 -8.08
N GLU A 106 -9.44 4.70 -9.12
CA GLU A 106 -8.81 5.70 -9.99
C GLU A 106 -8.54 7.02 -9.25
N LYS A 107 -9.50 7.48 -8.43
CA LYS A 107 -9.30 8.63 -7.53
C LYS A 107 -8.16 8.37 -6.53
N PHE A 108 -8.11 7.17 -5.96
CA PHE A 108 -7.03 6.74 -5.08
C PHE A 108 -5.67 6.76 -5.78
N ARG A 109 -5.58 6.27 -7.02
CA ARG A 109 -4.35 6.26 -7.81
C ARG A 109 -3.76 7.66 -8.00
N ILE A 110 -4.61 8.65 -8.23
CA ILE A 110 -4.18 10.05 -8.38
C ILE A 110 -3.59 10.57 -7.07
N LEU A 111 -4.29 10.36 -5.95
CA LEU A 111 -3.80 10.74 -4.62
C LEU A 111 -2.49 10.04 -4.26
N PHE A 112 -2.39 8.75 -4.59
CA PHE A 112 -1.20 7.93 -4.36
C PHE A 112 0.00 8.47 -5.13
N ALA A 113 -0.19 8.82 -6.41
CA ALA A 113 0.88 9.36 -7.24
C ALA A 113 1.41 10.70 -6.69
N GLU A 114 0.54 11.60 -6.23
CA GLU A 114 0.97 12.85 -5.59
C GLU A 114 1.67 12.62 -4.25
N TRP A 115 1.22 11.62 -3.49
CA TRP A 115 1.83 11.25 -2.22
C TRP A 115 3.26 10.71 -2.39
N VAL A 116 3.51 9.80 -3.33
CA VAL A 116 4.86 9.25 -3.58
C VAL A 116 5.87 10.33 -3.97
N LYS A 117 5.44 11.40 -4.66
CA LYS A 117 6.33 12.52 -5.01
C LYS A 117 6.87 13.28 -3.79
N THR A 118 6.29 13.08 -2.61
CA THR A 118 6.74 13.74 -1.37
C THR A 118 7.90 13.01 -0.69
N PHE A 119 8.28 11.82 -1.18
CA PHE A 119 9.34 11.04 -0.58
C PHE A 119 10.71 11.64 -0.91
N ASP A 120 11.54 11.84 0.11
CA ASP A 120 12.92 12.26 -0.09
C ASP A 120 13.77 11.04 -0.45
N GLN A 121 14.10 10.90 -1.74
CA GLN A 121 14.92 9.81 -2.24
C GLN A 121 16.32 9.75 -1.62
N TRP A 122 16.85 10.86 -1.09
CA TRP A 122 18.21 10.89 -0.55
C TRP A 122 18.28 10.56 0.95
N ASN A 123 17.14 10.30 1.58
CA ASN A 123 17.07 9.77 2.94
C ASN A 123 16.79 8.26 2.88
N TYR A 124 17.82 7.43 2.68
CA TYR A 124 17.67 5.99 2.42
C TYR A 124 18.73 5.18 3.17
N ILE A 125 18.48 3.90 3.34
CA ILE A 125 19.51 2.88 3.58
C ILE A 125 19.65 2.07 2.29
N ILE A 126 20.85 1.55 2.00
CA ILE A 126 21.06 0.75 0.78
C ILE A 126 20.15 -0.48 0.82
N ASP A 127 19.17 -0.51 -0.07
CA ASP A 127 18.34 -1.67 -0.34
C ASP A 127 19.19 -2.73 -1.05
N ARG A 128 19.49 -3.81 -0.33
CA ARG A 128 20.29 -4.94 -0.82
C ARG A 128 19.54 -5.79 -1.86
N TRP A 129 18.25 -5.57 -2.08
CA TRP A 129 17.49 -6.14 -3.20
C TRP A 129 17.56 -5.27 -4.47
N GLY A 130 18.03 -4.03 -4.35
CA GLY A 130 18.25 -3.12 -5.47
C GLY A 130 16.98 -2.55 -6.10
N LEU A 131 15.83 -2.63 -5.42
CA LEU A 131 14.54 -2.19 -5.95
C LEU A 131 14.25 -0.72 -5.62
N PHE A 132 14.72 -0.24 -4.47
CA PHE A 132 14.35 1.06 -3.93
C PHE A 132 15.56 1.98 -3.66
N ASN A 133 16.68 1.73 -4.32
CA ASN A 133 17.86 2.60 -4.25
C ASN A 133 17.70 3.87 -5.10
N PRO A 134 18.27 5.01 -4.67
CA PRO A 134 18.30 6.22 -5.48
C PRO A 134 19.14 6.06 -6.75
N PRO A 135 18.96 6.92 -7.76
CA PRO A 135 19.77 6.88 -8.97
C PRO A 135 21.27 6.99 -8.66
N GLY A 136 22.04 6.00 -9.10
CA GLY A 136 23.49 5.96 -8.92
C GLY A 136 23.97 5.19 -7.69
N VAL A 137 23.06 4.63 -6.89
CA VAL A 137 23.39 3.74 -5.76
C VAL A 137 23.09 2.29 -6.15
N ASN A 138 24.08 1.42 -6.02
CA ASN A 138 23.95 -0.01 -6.29
C ASN A 138 23.72 -0.82 -5.01
N TYR A 139 23.10 -1.99 -5.14
CA TYR A 139 22.78 -2.85 -3.99
C TYR A 139 24.04 -3.35 -3.24
N ASP A 140 25.19 -3.34 -3.89
CA ASP A 140 26.50 -3.79 -3.39
C ASP A 140 27.47 -2.64 -3.08
N ASP A 141 27.03 -1.38 -3.16
CA ASP A 141 27.83 -0.26 -2.70
C ASP A 141 28.11 -0.38 -1.19
N LYS A 142 29.28 0.12 -0.76
CA LYS A 142 29.62 0.20 0.65
C LYS A 142 28.71 1.25 1.31
N ASP A 143 28.03 0.87 2.40
CA ASP A 143 27.22 1.83 3.13
C ASP A 143 28.15 2.80 3.88
N PRO A 144 27.99 4.13 3.74
CA PRO A 144 28.76 5.07 4.55
C PRO A 144 28.61 4.84 6.06
N ASP A 145 27.49 4.25 6.49
CA ASP A 145 27.24 3.94 7.90
C ASP A 145 27.89 2.62 8.35
N ASP A 146 28.38 1.77 7.44
CA ASP A 146 29.05 0.50 7.78
C ASP A 146 30.33 0.70 8.61
N ASP A 147 30.98 1.88 8.48
CA ASP A 147 32.20 2.22 9.20
C ASP A 147 31.92 2.94 10.55
N ILE A 148 30.65 3.26 10.86
CA ILE A 148 30.28 3.93 12.11
C ILE A 148 30.20 2.88 13.22
N PRO A 149 31.03 2.97 14.28
CA PRO A 149 30.91 2.08 15.42
C PRO A 149 29.51 2.21 16.03
N PHE A 150 28.82 1.09 16.23
CA PHE A 150 27.55 1.09 16.97
C PHE A 150 27.81 1.52 18.42
N ASP A 151 27.35 2.71 18.77
CA ASP A 151 27.41 3.21 20.14
C ASP A 151 26.21 2.64 20.90
N ASN A 152 26.44 1.57 21.67
CA ASN A 152 25.38 0.87 22.37
C ASN A 152 24.90 1.73 23.55
N PRO A 153 23.67 2.27 23.53
CA PRO A 153 23.17 3.16 24.59
C PRO A 153 22.93 2.42 25.93
N PHE A 154 23.20 1.12 25.98
CA PHE A 154 23.11 0.27 27.16
C PHE A 154 24.47 -0.23 27.66
N ASP A 155 25.57 0.13 27.02
CA ASP A 155 26.89 -0.09 27.61
C ASP A 155 27.06 0.94 28.74
N GLU A 156 26.99 0.48 30.00
CA GLU A 156 27.31 1.31 31.17
C GLU A 156 28.80 1.70 31.09
N GLU A 157 29.11 3.00 31.16
CA GLU A 157 30.48 3.46 31.42
C GLU A 157 30.90 2.95 32.82
N ASP A 158 31.70 1.89 32.87
CA ASP A 158 32.33 1.36 34.10
C ASP A 158 33.14 2.41 34.89
#